data_AF-A0A667XKA9-F1
#
_entry.id   AF-A0A667XKA9-F1
#
_cell.length_a   1.000
_cell.length_b   1.000
_cell.length_c   1.000
_cell.angle_alpha   90.00
_cell.angle_beta   90.00
_cell.angle_gamma   90.00
#
_symmetry.space_group_name_H-M   'P 1'
#
loop_
_entity.id
_entity.type
_entity.pdbx_description
1 polymer ?
#
loop_
_entity_poly.entity_id
_entity_poly.type
_entity_poly.pdbx_seq_one_letter_code
_entity_poly.pdbx_strand_id
1 'polypeptide(L)'
;HYAFSYSSGETKVIDTTKLPVIKKKLRPVEKQGRTESRRLWQHVTKSLKEGNIDEATEHKHRLEERQRGEERQRAADNTPWTPKYFTKEGDGWIYNNPLWKST
;
A
#
# COMPACT_ATOMS: atom_id res chain seq x y z
N HIS A 1 -14.61 16.84 -12.79
CA HIS A 1 -14.91 16.40 -14.17
C HIS A 1 -13.63 15.87 -14.81
N TYR A 2 -13.67 14.67 -15.38
CA TYR A 2 -12.58 14.13 -16.20
C TYR A 2 -13.08 13.95 -17.62
N ALA A 3 -12.26 14.31 -18.61
CA ALA A 3 -12.58 14.18 -20.03
C ALA A 3 -11.64 13.16 -20.69
N PHE A 4 -12.21 12.26 -21.49
CA PHE A 4 -11.48 11.31 -22.31
C PHE A 4 -11.78 11.59 -23.78
N SER A 5 -10.73 11.85 -24.55
CA SER A 5 -10.82 12.03 -25.99
C SER A 5 -10.44 10.72 -26.68
N TYR A 6 -11.35 10.21 -27.50
CA TYR A 6 -11.15 8.99 -28.27
C TYR A 6 -10.57 9.32 -29.65
N SER A 7 -9.92 8.34 -30.29
CA SER A 7 -9.37 8.47 -31.65
C SER A 7 -10.45 8.77 -32.71
N SER A 8 -11.72 8.56 -32.39
CA SER A 8 -12.89 8.94 -33.21
C SER A 8 -13.23 10.44 -33.16
N GLY A 9 -12.55 11.23 -32.32
CA GLY A 9 -12.87 12.64 -32.08
C GLY A 9 -13.98 12.88 -31.04
N GLU A 10 -14.64 11.80 -30.56
CA GLU A 10 -15.62 11.88 -29.48
C GLU A 10 -14.92 12.22 -28.15
N THR A 11 -15.47 13.19 -27.40
CA THR A 11 -15.04 13.48 -26.03
C THR A 11 -16.12 13.10 -25.04
N LYS A 12 -15.82 12.16 -24.14
CA LYS A 12 -16.74 11.79 -23.05
C LYS A 12 -16.31 12.46 -21.76
N VAL A 13 -17.25 13.14 -21.12
CA VAL A 13 -17.06 13.77 -19.81
C VAL A 13 -17.66 12.87 -18.74
N ILE A 14 -16.83 12.46 -17.78
CA ILE A 14 -17.25 11.72 -16.60
C ILE A 14 -17.35 12.67 -15.42
N ASP A 15 -18.55 12.73 -14.84
CA ASP A 15 -18.81 13.41 -13.58
C ASP A 15 -18.54 12.48 -12.39
N THR A 16 -17.37 12.65 -11.78
CA THR A 16 -16.91 11.83 -10.65
C THR A 16 -17.75 12.03 -9.39
N THR A 17 -18.54 13.10 -9.29
CA THR A 17 -19.43 13.32 -8.13
C THR A 17 -20.66 12.41 -8.16
N LYS A 18 -21.02 11.90 -9.35
CA LYS A 18 -22.19 11.03 -9.57
C LYS A 18 -21.85 9.54 -9.55
N LEU A 19 -20.57 9.19 -9.48
CA LEU A 19 -20.14 7.80 -9.48
C LEU A 19 -20.20 7.19 -8.08
N PRO A 20 -20.74 5.97 -7.92
CA PRO A 20 -20.73 5.28 -6.64
C PRO A 20 -19.29 4.89 -6.24
N VAL A 21 -18.93 5.13 -4.98
CA VAL A 21 -17.64 4.72 -4.44
C VAL A 21 -17.67 3.24 -4.05
N ILE A 22 -16.98 2.40 -4.82
CA ILE A 22 -16.87 0.97 -4.52
C ILE A 22 -15.72 0.74 -3.55
N LYS A 23 -16.04 0.41 -2.29
CA LYS A 23 -15.04 0.13 -1.25
C LYS A 23 -14.38 -1.23 -1.48
N LYS A 24 -13.06 -1.31 -1.25
CA LYS A 24 -12.31 -2.58 -1.27
C LYS A 24 -12.80 -3.51 -0.16
N LYS A 25 -13.04 -4.80 -0.48
CA LYS A 25 -13.29 -5.85 0.50
C LYS A 25 -11.96 -6.35 1.06
N LEU A 26 -11.79 -6.33 2.38
CA LEU A 26 -10.54 -6.69 3.05
C LEU A 26 -10.82 -7.70 4.16
N ARG A 27 -9.85 -8.57 4.44
CA ARG A 27 -9.93 -9.51 5.56
C ARG A 27 -9.92 -8.76 6.91
N PRO A 28 -10.52 -9.34 7.97
CA PRO A 28 -10.35 -8.86 9.35
C PRO A 28 -8.87 -8.72 9.72
N VAL A 29 -8.53 -7.75 10.57
CA VAL A 29 -7.13 -7.39 10.90
C VAL A 29 -6.41 -8.56 11.56
N GLU A 30 -7.13 -9.36 12.32
CA GLU A 30 -6.66 -10.55 13.04
C GLU A 30 -6.19 -11.64 12.05
N LYS A 31 -6.76 -11.66 10.84
CA LYS A 31 -6.43 -12.57 9.74
C LYS A 31 -5.42 -11.98 8.75
N GLN A 32 -4.93 -10.77 8.98
CA GLN A 32 -3.91 -10.15 8.13
C GLN A 32 -2.50 -10.49 8.60
N GLY A 33 -1.56 -10.63 7.67
CA GLY A 33 -0.13 -10.80 7.97
C GLY A 33 0.45 -9.62 8.73
N ARG A 34 1.54 -9.84 9.47
CA ARG A 34 2.17 -8.83 10.34
C ARG A 34 2.58 -7.55 9.60
N THR A 35 2.92 -7.65 8.32
CA THR A 35 3.37 -6.54 7.46
C THR A 35 2.25 -5.98 6.56
N GLU A 36 1.03 -6.49 6.65
CA GLU A 36 -0.11 -5.93 5.91
C GLU A 36 -0.53 -4.59 6.53
N SER A 37 -0.80 -3.58 5.69
CA SER A 37 -0.88 -2.18 6.11
C SER A 37 -1.88 -1.91 7.22
N ARG A 38 -3.09 -2.49 7.19
CA ARG A 38 -4.09 -2.21 8.24
C ARG A 38 -3.66 -2.77 9.58
N ARG A 39 -3.03 -3.95 9.61
CA ARG A 39 -2.49 -4.53 10.84
C ARG A 39 -1.26 -3.76 11.32
N LEU A 40 -0.36 -3.43 10.41
CA LEU A 40 0.90 -2.74 10.71
C LEU A 40 0.66 -1.35 11.32
N TRP A 41 -0.32 -0.62 10.81
CA TRP A 41 -0.66 0.75 11.22
C TRP A 41 -1.88 0.85 12.15
N GLN A 42 -2.39 -0.27 12.67
CA GLN A 42 -3.66 -0.29 13.42
C GLN A 42 -3.66 0.67 14.62
N HIS A 43 -2.56 0.77 15.35
CA HIS A 43 -2.47 1.58 16.56
C HIS A 43 -2.39 3.07 16.23
N VAL A 44 -1.54 3.46 15.28
CA VAL A 44 -1.47 4.84 14.76
C VAL A 44 -2.85 5.30 14.28
N THR A 45 -3.50 4.49 13.43
CA THR A 45 -4.81 4.86 12.87
C THR A 45 -5.94 4.84 13.90
N LYS A 46 -5.83 4.05 14.97
CA LYS A 46 -6.77 4.09 16.09
C LYS A 46 -6.63 5.40 16.86
N SER A 47 -5.42 5.76 17.31
CA SER A 47 -5.17 6.99 18.07
C SER A 47 -5.53 8.24 17.25
N LEU A 48 -5.24 8.26 15.94
CA LEU A 48 -5.67 9.34 15.04
C LEU A 48 -7.20 9.48 14.98
N LYS A 49 -7.95 8.38 14.96
CA LYS A 49 -9.42 8.41 14.98
C LYS A 49 -9.97 8.92 16.31
N GLU A 50 -9.26 8.67 17.40
CA GLU A 50 -9.60 9.12 18.75
C GLU A 50 -9.13 10.56 19.02
N GLY A 51 -8.41 11.18 18.07
CA GLY A 51 -7.86 12.53 18.20
C GLY A 51 -6.62 12.61 19.10
N ASN A 52 -6.05 11.47 19.51
CA ASN A 52 -4.85 11.40 20.34
C ASN A 52 -3.57 11.45 19.48
N ILE A 53 -3.08 12.66 19.25
CA ILE A 53 -1.93 12.90 18.36
C ILE A 53 -0.61 12.43 18.99
N ASP A 54 -0.46 12.57 20.30
CA ASP A 54 0.77 12.19 21.01
C ASP A 54 0.96 10.66 20.95
N GLU A 55 -0.09 9.90 21.24
CA GLU A 55 -0.04 8.43 21.16
C GLU A 55 0.13 7.94 19.71
N ALA A 56 -0.51 8.60 18.73
CA ALA A 56 -0.29 8.30 17.32
C ALA A 56 1.18 8.50 16.91
N THR A 57 1.81 9.56 17.41
CA THR A 57 3.23 9.89 17.16
C THR A 57 4.15 8.85 17.79
N GLU A 58 3.88 8.43 19.03
CA GLU A 58 4.65 7.39 19.70
C GLU A 58 4.55 6.05 18.94
N HIS A 59 3.34 5.64 18.58
CA HIS A 59 3.12 4.42 17.80
C HIS A 59 3.82 4.46 16.43
N LYS A 60 3.77 5.60 15.74
CA LYS A 60 4.49 5.81 14.48
C LYS A 60 6.00 5.70 14.68
N HIS A 61 6.53 6.40 15.68
CA HIS A 61 7.96 6.40 15.99
C HIS A 61 8.47 4.98 16.28
N ARG A 62 7.77 4.23 17.13
CA ARG A 62 8.11 2.84 17.46
C ARG A 62 8.11 1.92 16.23
N LEU A 63 7.14 2.09 15.33
CA LEU A 63 7.05 1.32 14.10
C LEU A 63 8.24 1.61 13.16
N GLU A 64 8.53 2.89 12.94
CA GLU A 64 9.61 3.34 12.05
C GLU A 64 10.99 3.00 12.61
N GLU A 65 11.20 3.12 13.93
CA GLU A 65 12.46 2.74 14.57
C GLU A 65 12.75 1.24 14.42
N ARG A 66 11.72 0.40 14.60
CA ARG A 66 11.84 -1.04 14.35
C ARG A 66 12.27 -1.31 12.90
N GLN A 67 11.65 -0.65 11.92
CA GLN A 67 12.01 -0.83 10.50
C GLN A 67 13.45 -0.36 10.22
N ARG A 68 13.88 0.76 10.82
CA ARG A 68 15.26 1.25 10.73
C ARG A 68 16.26 0.28 11.35
N GLY A 69 15.89 -0.36 12.46
CA GLY A 69 16.70 -1.42 13.08
C GLY A 69 16.83 -2.66 12.19
N GLU A 70 15.72 -3.14 11.61
CA GLU A 70 15.74 -4.27 10.67
C GLU A 70 16.55 -3.97 9.41
N GLU A 71 16.52 -2.74 8.91
CA GLU A 71 17.35 -2.29 7.78
C GLU A 71 18.83 -2.28 8.12
N ARG A 72 19.21 -1.73 9.28
CA ARG A 72 20.60 -1.78 9.77
C ARG A 72 21.11 -3.22 9.90
N GLN A 73 20.27 -4.12 10.42
CA GLN A 73 20.62 -5.54 10.54
C GLN A 73 20.85 -6.18 9.16
N ARG A 74 19.94 -5.95 8.20
CA ARG A 74 20.09 -6.44 6.82
C ARG A 74 21.38 -5.94 6.17
N ALA A 75 21.72 -4.66 6.38
CA ALA A 75 22.96 -4.09 5.86
C ALA A 75 24.20 -4.73 6.49
N ALA A 76 24.20 -4.94 7.82
CA ALA A 76 25.28 -5.63 8.52
C ALA A 76 25.46 -7.08 8.04
N ASP A 77 24.34 -7.76 7.76
CA ASP A 77 24.32 -9.15 7.29
C ASP A 77 24.53 -9.26 5.76
N ASN A 78 24.81 -8.16 5.05
CA ASN A 78 24.89 -8.10 3.58
C ASN A 78 23.69 -8.76 2.86
N THR A 79 22.52 -8.71 3.49
CA THR A 79 21.29 -9.33 2.98
C THR A 79 20.39 -8.27 2.34
N PRO A 80 20.33 -8.17 1.01
CA PRO A 80 19.52 -7.16 0.34
C PRO A 80 18.02 -7.38 0.60
N TRP A 81 17.27 -6.29 0.74
CA TRP A 81 15.82 -6.36 0.81
C TRP A 81 15.23 -6.71 -0.57
N THR A 82 14.39 -7.74 -0.62
CA THR A 82 13.71 -8.19 -1.85
C THR A 82 12.19 -8.08 -1.69
N PRO A 83 11.49 -7.43 -2.64
CA PRO A 83 10.03 -7.39 -2.62
C PRO A 83 9.42 -8.79 -2.75
N LYS A 84 8.42 -9.08 -1.92
CA LYS A 84 7.76 -10.41 -1.90
C LYS A 84 6.96 -10.74 -3.16
N TYR A 85 6.36 -9.73 -3.80
CA TYR A 85 5.33 -9.91 -4.82
C TYR A 85 5.73 -9.38 -6.20
N PHE A 86 6.87 -8.71 -6.30
CA PHE A 86 7.31 -8.06 -7.54
C PHE A 86 8.77 -8.38 -7.81
N THR A 87 9.09 -8.55 -9.08
CA THR A 87 10.45 -8.77 -9.59
C THR A 87 10.82 -7.60 -10.49
N LYS A 88 12.07 -7.13 -10.38
CA LYS A 88 12.58 -6.04 -11.21
C LYS A 88 12.88 -6.57 -12.61
N GLU A 89 12.35 -5.91 -13.64
CA GLU A 89 12.64 -6.23 -15.05
C GLU A 89 12.99 -4.91 -15.77
N GLY A 90 14.27 -4.75 -16.16
CA GLY A 90 14.79 -3.47 -16.65
C GLY A 90 14.61 -2.35 -15.62
N ASP A 91 13.95 -1.27 -16.04
CA ASP A 91 13.59 -0.13 -15.19
C ASP A 91 12.21 -0.28 -14.51
N GLY A 92 11.52 -1.39 -14.77
CA GLY A 92 10.16 -1.65 -14.30
C GLY A 92 10.06 -2.72 -13.20
N TRP A 93 8.85 -2.90 -12.69
CA TRP A 93 8.48 -3.96 -11.75
C TRP A 93 7.33 -4.78 -12.31
N ILE A 94 7.48 -6.10 -12.33
CA ILE A 94 6.44 -7.03 -12.76
C ILE A 94 5.91 -7.78 -11.55
N TYR A 95 4.57 -7.85 -11.43
CA TYR A 95 3.92 -8.69 -10.44
C TYR A 95 4.21 -10.15 -10.74
N ASN A 96 4.62 -10.91 -9.73
CA ASN A 96 5.14 -12.28 -9.92
C ASN A 96 4.10 -13.26 -10.51
N ASN A 97 2.80 -13.01 -10.31
CA ASN A 97 1.71 -13.88 -10.79
C ASN A 97 0.69 -13.10 -11.64
N PRO A 98 1.08 -12.52 -12.78
CA PRO A 98 0.20 -11.66 -13.55
C PRO A 98 -0.91 -12.47 -14.22
N LEU A 99 -2.13 -11.91 -14.28
CA LEU A 99 -3.30 -12.60 -14.83
C LEU A 99 -3.19 -12.96 -16.32
N TRP A 100 -2.26 -12.34 -17.04
CA TRP A 100 -2.03 -12.57 -18.48
C TRP A 100 -0.97 -13.64 -18.75
N LYS A 101 -0.23 -14.11 -17.75
CA LYS A 101 0.63 -15.29 -17.88
C LYS A 101 -0.17 -16.50 -17.40
N SER A 102 -0.69 -17.29 -18.34
CA SER A 102 -1.21 -18.62 -18.02
C SER A 102 -0.10 -19.42 -17.35
N THR A 103 -0.39 -19.98 -16.18
CA THR A 103 0.53 -20.87 -15.45
C THR A 103 0.76 -22.15 -16.24
#